data_AF-A0A7C3F1H7-F1
#
_entry.id   AF-A0A7C3F1H7-F1
#
_cell.length_a   1.000
_cell.length_b   1.000
_cell.length_c   1.000
_cell.angle_alpha   90.00
_cell.angle_beta   90.00
_cell.angle_gamma   90.00
#
_symmetry.space_group_name_H-M   'P 1'
#
loop_
_entity.id
_entity.type
_entity.pdbx_description
1 polymer ?
#
loop_
_entity_poly.entity_id
_entity_poly.type
_entity_poly.pdbx_seq_one_letter_code
_entity_poly.pdbx_strand_id
1 'polypeptide(L)' 'MVDKNGRLLGKVDYIVSDAWTGESSGFKVSLAKSKTDLIISTEHVVEATPARVRLGVTLEELESA' A
#
# COMPACT_ATOMS: atom_id res chain seq x y z
N MET A 1 -5.53 -5.66 -0.31
CA MET A 1 -5.35 -4.24 -0.64
C MET A 1 -5.93 -3.94 -2.01
N VAL A 2 -6.65 -2.83 -2.13
CA VAL A 2 -7.33 -2.44 -3.37
C VAL A 2 -6.99 -1.00 -3.77
N ASP A 3 -7.02 -0.71 -5.06
CA ASP A 3 -6.85 0.65 -5.58
C ASP A 3 -8.14 1.47 -5.54
N LYS A 4 -8.07 2.71 -6.05
CA LYS A 4 -9.22 3.62 -6.16
C LYS A 4 -10.34 3.08 -7.07
N ASN A 5 -10.00 2.23 -8.03
CA ASN A 5 -10.92 1.58 -8.96
C ASN A 5 -11.52 0.27 -8.38
N GLY A 6 -11.13 -0.12 -7.16
CA GLY A 6 -11.55 -1.36 -6.52
C GLY A 6 -10.80 -2.60 -7.00
N ARG A 7 -9.75 -2.45 -7.80
CA ARG A 7 -8.91 -3.56 -8.26
C ARG A 7 -8.08 -4.10 -7.11
N LEU A 8 -8.13 -5.42 -6.90
CA LEU A 8 -7.28 -6.09 -5.93
C LEU A 8 -5.82 -6.08 -6.41
N LEU A 9 -4.94 -5.45 -5.63
CA LEU A 9 -3.52 -5.33 -5.92
C LEU A 9 -2.72 -6.48 -5.30
N GLY A 10 -3.05 -6.85 -4.06
CA GLY A 10 -2.30 -7.85 -3.32
C GLY A 10 -2.58 -7.86 -1.82
N LYS A 11 -1.64 -8.42 -1.06
CA LYS A 11 -1.70 -8.55 0.40
C LYS A 11 -0.67 -7.63 1.04
N VAL A 12 -1.05 -7.00 2.15
CA VAL A 12 -0.11 -6.27 3.01
C VAL A 12 0.68 -7.31 3.81
N ASP A 13 2.00 -7.25 3.73
CA ASP A 13 2.89 -8.12 4.50
C ASP A 13 3.18 -7.54 5.88
N TYR A 14 3.63 -6.29 5.92
CA TYR A 14 3.91 -5.57 7.16
C TYR A 14 3.80 -4.05 6.99
N ILE A 15 3.62 -3.39 8.12
CA ILE A 15 3.62 -1.93 8.24
C ILE A 15 5.07 -1.46 8.35
N VAL A 16 5.43 -0.46 7.56
CA VAL A 16 6.70 0.26 7.68
C VAL A 16 6.45 1.43 8.62
N SER A 17 7.29 1.57 9.64
CA SER A 17 7.23 2.68 10.59
C SER A 17 8.57 3.40 10.62
N ASP A 18 8.52 4.72 10.82
CA ASP A 18 9.71 5.50 11.09
C ASP A 18 10.33 5.06 12.41
N ALA A 19 11.63 4.74 12.40
CA ALA A 19 12.30 4.18 13.57
C ALA A 19 12.59 5.23 14.66
N TRP A 20 12.53 6.53 14.33
CA TRP A 20 12.79 7.62 15.25
C TRP A 20 11.51 8.15 15.91
N THR A 21 10.42 8.27 15.14
CA THR A 21 9.13 8.78 15.66
C THR A 21 8.15 7.68 16.03
N GLY A 22 8.32 6.46 15.49
CA GLY A 22 7.39 5.35 15.66
C GLY A 22 6.12 5.49 14.81
N GLU A 23 6.00 6.54 13.99
CA GLU A 23 4.83 6.75 13.14
C GLU A 23 4.85 5.82 11.92
N SER A 24 3.66 5.37 11.50
CA SER A 24 3.53 4.53 10.31
C SER A 24 3.88 5.35 9.05
N SER A 25 4.96 4.98 8.38
CA SER A 25 5.43 5.62 7.16
C SER A 25 4.92 4.93 5.89
N GLY A 26 4.48 3.67 5.98
CA GLY A 26 3.88 3.00 4.84
C GLY A 26 3.52 1.54 5.06
N PHE A 27 3.22 0.85 3.97
CA PHE A 27 2.85 -0.56 3.94
C PHE A 27 3.67 -1.28 2.89
N LYS A 28 4.31 -2.39 3.27
CA LYS A 28 4.89 -3.30 2.28
C LYS A 28 3.81 -4.25 1.77
N VAL A 29 3.74 -4.38 0.46
CA VAL A 29 2.68 -5.12 -0.23
C VAL A 29 3.30 -6.11 -1.22
N SER A 30 2.94 -7.38 -1.06
CA SER A 30 3.17 -8.41 -2.06
C SER A 30 2.06 -8.33 -3.10
N LEU A 31 2.41 -7.95 -4.33
CA LEU A 31 1.49 -7.90 -5.46
C LEU A 31 1.19 -9.31 -5.96
N ALA A 32 -0.08 -9.64 -6.16
CA ALA A 32 -0.45 -11.01 -6.55
C ALA A 32 0.08 -11.43 -7.94
N LYS A 33 0.34 -10.45 -8.82
CA LYS A 33 0.78 -10.67 -10.20
C LYS A 33 2.27 -10.37 -10.44
N SER A 34 2.96 -9.80 -9.47
CA SER A 34 4.33 -9.32 -9.61
C SER A 34 5.18 -9.89 -8.48
N LYS A 35 6.39 -10.37 -8.80
CA LYS A 35 7.39 -10.75 -7.78
C LYS A 35 8.06 -9.53 -7.14
N THR A 36 7.61 -8.33 -7.48
CA THR A 36 8.15 -7.09 -6.94
C THR A 36 7.32 -6.69 -5.74
N ASP A 37 8.01 -6.55 -4.61
CA ASP A 37 7.44 -5.94 -3.42
C ASP A 37 7.35 -4.43 -3.64
N LEU A 38 6.20 -3.83 -3.29
CA LEU A 38 6.06 -2.37 -3.29
C LEU A 38 5.91 -1.86 -1.86
N ILE A 39 6.54 -0.72 -1.58
CA ILE A 39 6.26 0.06 -0.37
C ILE A 39 5.31 1.17 -0.75
N ILE A 40 4.19 1.26 -0.04
CA ILE A 40 3.13 2.22 -0.29
C ILE A 40 3.13 3.21 0.86
N SER A 41 3.41 4.48 0.57
CA SER A 41 3.34 5.55 1.57
C SER A 41 1.91 5.73 2.09
N THR A 42 1.78 6.09 3.36
CA THR A 42 0.49 6.36 4.00
C THR A 42 -0.27 7.50 3.34
N GLU A 43 0.41 8.42 2.64
CA GLU A 43 -0.21 9.52 1.89
C GLU A 43 -1.16 9.05 0.77
N HIS A 44 -0.89 7.88 0.20
CA HIS A 44 -1.70 7.30 -0.86
C HIS A 44 -2.85 6.43 -0.31
N VAL A 45 -2.93 6.26 1.00
CA VAL A 45 -3.93 5.42 1.68
C VAL A 45 -5.10 6.28 2.12
N VAL A 46 -6.28 6.01 1.55
CA VAL A 46 -7.52 6.71 1.92
C VAL A 46 -8.30 5.99 3.02
N GLU A 47 -8.07 4.69 3.19
CA GLU A 47 -8.70 3.88 4.23
C GLU A 47 -7.76 2.74 4.63
N ALA A 48 -7.52 2.60 5.93
CA ALA A 48 -6.77 1.48 6.50
C ALA A 48 -7.58 0.87 7.65
N THR A 49 -8.02 -0.37 7.47
CA THR A 49 -8.69 -1.19 8.48
C THR A 49 -7.98 -2.54 8.60
N PRO A 50 -8.17 -3.29 9.69
CA PRO A 50 -7.59 -4.63 9.82
C PRO A 50 -7.98 -5.60 8.70
N ALA A 51 -9.14 -5.39 8.07
CA ALA A 51 -9.63 -6.25 6.98
C ALA A 51 -9.22 -5.74 5.59
N ARG A 52 -8.98 -4.43 5.43
CA ARG A 52 -8.81 -3.81 4.11
C ARG A 52 -7.97 -2.54 4.17
N VAL A 53 -7.07 -2.41 3.22
CA VAL A 53 -6.40 -1.16 2.85
C VAL A 53 -6.86 -0.74 1.46
N ARG A 54 -7.28 0.52 1.32
CA ARG A 54 -7.72 1.14 0.05
C ARG A 54 -6.83 2.33 -0.28
N LEU A 55 -6.36 2.36 -1.53
CA LEU A 55 -5.58 3.49 -2.04
C LEU A 55 -6.46 4.53 -2.74
N GLY A 56 -5.98 5.77 -2.69
CA GLY A 56 -6.48 6.88 -3.51
C GLY A 56 -5.91 6.93 -4.92
N VAL A 57 -4.95 6.05 -5.24
CA VAL A 57 -4.24 5.97 -6.53
C VAL A 57 -4.29 4.56 -7.11
N THR A 58 -4.04 4.41 -8.41
CA THR A 58 -3.83 3.09 -9.06
C THR A 58 -2.39 2.64 -8.95
N LEU A 59 -2.14 1.36 -9.27
CA LEU A 59 -0.77 0.83 -9.32
C LEU A 59 0.05 1.50 -10.43
N GLU A 60 -0.57 1.75 -11.58
CA GLU A 60 0.07 2.41 -12.72
C GLU A 60 0.50 3.86 -12.39
N GLU A 61 -0.30 4.56 -11.57
CA GLU A 61 0.03 5.90 -11.06
C GLU A 61 1.22 5.87 -10.08
N LEU A 62 1.38 4.80 -9.30
CA LEU A 62 2.53 4.60 -8.41
C LEU A 62 3.80 4.22 -9.16
N GLU A 63 3.69 3.43 -10.23
CA GLU A 63 4.84 3.02 -11.06
C GLU A 63 5.36 4.15 -11.97
N SER A 64 4.54 5.17 -12.21
CA SER A 64 4.87 6.31 -13.08
C SER A 64 5.39 7.53 -12.31
N ALA A 65 5.44 7.47 -10.98
CA ALA A 65 5.92 8.52 -10.08
C ALA A 65 7.38 8.31 -9.70
#